data_AF-A0A9P7KC91-F1
#
_entry.id   AF-A0A9P7KC91-F1
#
_cell.length_a   1.000
_cell.length_b   1.000
_cell.length_c   1.000
_cell.angle_alpha   90.00
_cell.angle_beta   90.00
_cell.angle_gamma   90.00
#
_symmetry.space_group_name_H-M   'P 1'
#
loop_
_entity.id
_entity.type
_entity.pdbx_description
1 polymer ?
#
loop_
_entity_poly.entity_id
_entity_poly.type
_entity_poly.pdbx_seq_one_letter_code
_entity_poly.pdbx_strand_id
1 'polypeptide(L)'
;MAFGLNTNTTLLLLTVLIVLLPVETYAFGAGDIPAFAYLNSKAFRHGDIESVLQNLVKDATVAGGLLGFLQRSNRPKFSRSDVKKVYFGNWLRDYSQALDIAGLNKLTAETLVLIVSVLGFMTFGFATAEFEVTADRLGVYLPVEHIDNPKGYGADVDDPRQLHPRLRPPVDERELEIDERTGMKGYMATEDQGWDSSTAFIRRTFRACIESGRRARGRKGKDLWEAYRLLGTGLHTMEDLLAHSNWCEVALRKLGYEEVFCHVGDNVIVNTPSGPAPPLITGTFGGADFVHSLMGEATDKLSQASVTDLSQKMSLASQETDDQPSNIAKLKALLKKLPFGGSDDAVKQTDELAEQAQAYHFDPDNIAPPEVQQQLLTLLKWRDQVYMGIARAMEMVPGLNQLLDDVSNSLNECESPIGFLSIPLTN
;
A
#
# COMPACT_ATOMS: atom_id res chain seq x y z
N MET A 1 22.40 -14.28 -57.51
CA MET A 1 22.09 -15.36 -56.55
C MET A 1 21.55 -14.68 -55.29
N ALA A 2 20.23 -14.74 -55.09
CA ALA A 2 19.61 -14.20 -53.89
C ALA A 2 19.70 -15.26 -52.79
N PHE A 3 20.46 -14.98 -51.73
CA PHE A 3 20.49 -15.81 -50.54
C PHE A 3 19.15 -15.61 -49.79
N GLY A 4 18.21 -16.54 -49.98
CA GLY A 4 17.03 -16.62 -49.13
C GLY A 4 17.43 -17.14 -47.76
N LEU A 5 17.32 -16.31 -46.73
CA LEU A 5 17.49 -16.75 -45.35
C LEU A 5 16.39 -17.78 -45.03
N ASN A 6 16.78 -18.95 -44.53
CA ASN A 6 15.84 -19.96 -44.04
C ASN A 6 15.04 -19.37 -42.87
N THR A 7 13.75 -19.71 -42.77
CA THR A 7 12.83 -19.29 -41.70
C THR A 7 13.42 -19.50 -40.31
N ASN A 8 14.14 -20.61 -40.09
CA ASN A 8 14.79 -20.90 -38.81
C ASN A 8 15.96 -19.94 -38.52
N THR A 9 16.74 -19.57 -39.55
CA THR A 9 17.82 -18.60 -39.43
C THR A 9 17.28 -17.19 -39.22
N THR A 10 16.15 -16.87 -39.85
CA THR A 10 15.44 -15.60 -39.66
C THR A 10 14.85 -15.49 -38.25
N LEU A 11 14.23 -16.57 -37.74
CA LEU A 11 13.76 -16.64 -36.36
C LEU A 11 14.90 -16.52 -35.36
N LEU A 12 16.00 -17.25 -35.58
CA LEU A 12 17.17 -17.21 -34.70
C LEU A 12 17.78 -15.81 -34.68
N LEU A 13 17.92 -15.16 -35.84
CA LEU A 13 18.42 -13.79 -35.93
C LEU A 13 17.48 -12.79 -35.24
N LEU A 14 16.15 -12.94 -35.39
CA LEU A 14 15.16 -12.13 -34.68
C LEU A 14 15.22 -12.34 -33.17
N THR A 15 15.32 -13.58 -32.69
CA THR A 15 15.44 -13.89 -31.26
C THR A 15 16.74 -13.33 -30.69
N VAL A 16 17.85 -13.47 -31.41
CA VAL A 16 19.14 -12.88 -31.01
C VAL A 16 19.05 -11.36 -31.01
N LEU A 17 18.37 -10.74 -31.98
CA LEU A 17 18.13 -9.29 -31.98
C LEU A 17 17.26 -8.86 -30.79
N ILE A 18 16.20 -9.59 -30.45
CA ILE A 18 15.31 -9.29 -29.31
C ILE A 18 16.04 -9.46 -27.97
N VAL A 19 16.90 -10.48 -27.84
CA VAL A 19 17.67 -10.76 -26.61
C VAL A 19 18.87 -9.80 -26.46
N LEU A 20 19.46 -9.33 -27.56
CA LEU A 20 20.62 -8.44 -27.57
C LEU A 20 20.28 -6.96 -27.75
N LEU A 21 19.03 -6.60 -28.07
CA LEU A 21 18.56 -5.23 -28.00
C LEU A 21 18.61 -4.81 -26.53
N PRO A 22 19.47 -3.85 -26.15
CA PRO A 22 19.42 -3.31 -24.80
C PRO A 22 18.14 -2.48 -24.72
N VAL A 23 17.12 -3.03 -24.09
CA VAL A 23 16.10 -2.21 -23.48
C VAL A 23 16.42 -2.25 -22.00
N GLU A 24 17.40 -1.44 -21.58
CA GLU A 24 17.27 -0.84 -20.27
C GLU A 24 15.98 -0.02 -20.32
N THR A 25 14.85 -0.67 -20.13
CA THR A 25 13.71 0.00 -19.53
C THR A 25 14.22 0.36 -18.15
N TYR A 26 14.71 1.58 -17.98
CA TYR A 26 14.64 2.27 -16.70
C TYR A 26 13.14 2.42 -16.39
N ALA A 27 12.48 1.30 -16.09
CA ALA A 27 11.20 1.33 -15.43
C ALA A 27 11.42 2.17 -14.17
N PHE A 28 10.48 3.06 -13.90
CA PHE A 28 10.41 3.74 -12.61
C PHE A 28 10.41 2.66 -11.53
N GLY A 29 11.57 2.39 -10.93
CA GLY A 29 11.69 1.36 -9.93
C GLY A 29 10.89 1.75 -8.70
N ALA A 30 10.27 0.77 -8.04
CA ALA A 30 9.71 0.97 -6.71
C ALA A 30 10.82 1.39 -5.70
N GLY A 31 10.43 2.13 -4.66
CA GLY A 31 11.34 2.65 -3.63
C GLY A 31 11.81 4.09 -3.84
N ASP A 32 12.87 4.48 -3.13
CA ASP A 32 13.41 5.85 -3.11
C ASP A 32 14.75 5.93 -3.88
N ILE A 33 15.05 7.08 -4.48
CA ILE A 33 16.42 7.39 -4.88
C ILE A 33 17.20 7.73 -3.59
N PRO A 34 18.30 7.01 -3.28
CA PRO A 34 19.05 7.27 -2.06
C PRO A 34 19.46 8.74 -1.97
N ALA A 35 19.33 9.33 -0.77
CA ALA A 35 19.53 10.77 -0.59
C ALA A 35 20.92 11.29 -1.04
N PHE A 36 21.93 10.41 -1.08
CA PHE A 36 23.30 10.70 -1.52
C PHE A 36 23.52 10.54 -3.03
N ALA A 37 22.56 10.01 -3.77
CA ALA A 37 22.71 9.80 -5.21
C ALA A 37 22.65 11.13 -5.98
N TYR A 38 23.49 11.27 -7.02
CA TYR A 38 23.51 12.45 -7.90
C TYR A 38 22.13 12.78 -8.53
N LEU A 39 21.30 11.75 -8.69
CA LEU A 39 19.96 11.84 -9.26
C LEU A 39 18.88 12.24 -8.25
N ASN A 40 19.19 12.31 -6.95
CA ASN A 40 18.25 12.77 -5.93
C ASN A 40 17.74 14.18 -6.29
N SER A 41 16.41 14.36 -6.31
CA SER A 41 15.72 15.59 -6.71
C SER A 41 15.91 16.01 -8.18
N LYS A 42 16.45 15.13 -9.04
CA LYS A 42 16.57 15.31 -10.50
C LYS A 42 15.83 14.24 -11.30
N ALA A 43 15.70 13.04 -10.73
CA ALA A 43 14.82 11.97 -11.15
C ALA A 43 13.94 11.57 -9.96
N PHE A 44 12.88 10.79 -10.23
CA PHE A 44 11.93 10.35 -9.21
C PHE A 44 11.61 8.88 -9.41
N ARG A 45 11.60 8.10 -8.32
CA ARG A 45 10.95 6.80 -8.18
C ARG A 45 9.62 6.97 -7.43
N HIS A 46 8.83 5.91 -7.32
CA HIS A 46 7.51 5.97 -6.70
C HIS A 46 7.55 6.56 -5.28
N GLY A 47 8.49 6.14 -4.43
CA GLY A 47 8.64 6.68 -3.06
C GLY A 47 9.17 8.12 -3.00
N ASP A 48 9.83 8.61 -4.06
CA ASP A 48 10.33 10.00 -4.09
C ASP A 48 9.18 11.01 -4.21
N ILE A 49 8.02 10.62 -4.76
CA ILE A 49 6.81 11.47 -4.85
C ILE A 49 6.30 11.81 -3.43
N GLU A 50 6.32 10.84 -2.53
CA GLU A 50 5.94 11.06 -1.13
C GLU A 50 6.90 11.99 -0.39
N SER A 51 8.19 11.96 -0.76
CA SER A 51 9.20 12.84 -0.19
C SER A 51 8.92 14.33 -0.48
N VAL A 52 8.17 14.63 -1.54
CA VAL A 52 7.70 15.99 -1.86
C VAL A 52 6.90 16.57 -0.71
N LEU A 53 6.11 15.76 0.02
CA LEU A 53 5.36 16.22 1.18
C LEU A 53 6.29 16.79 2.26
N GLN A 54 7.50 16.26 2.44
CA GLN A 54 8.48 16.77 3.41
C GLN A 54 8.95 18.19 3.07
N ASN A 55 8.77 18.62 1.82
CA ASN A 55 9.04 19.98 1.37
C ASN A 55 7.84 20.92 1.55
N LEU A 56 6.64 20.37 1.78
CA LEU A 56 5.41 21.13 1.99
C LEU A 56 5.26 21.54 3.46
N VAL A 57 4.67 22.71 3.64
CA VAL A 57 4.30 23.25 4.96
C VAL A 57 2.91 22.75 5.34
N LYS A 58 2.75 22.25 6.57
CA LYS A 58 1.46 21.74 7.09
C LYS A 58 0.43 22.84 7.29
N ASP A 59 0.88 23.98 7.83
CA ASP A 59 0.02 25.11 8.14
C ASP A 59 0.04 26.12 7.00
N ALA A 60 -0.92 25.97 6.09
CA ALA A 60 -1.33 27.02 5.16
C ALA A 60 -2.31 27.99 5.84
N THR A 61 -2.08 28.38 7.11
CA THR A 61 -2.76 29.56 7.65
C THR A 61 -2.38 30.74 6.76
N VAL A 62 -3.31 31.05 5.85
CA VAL A 62 -3.47 32.32 5.17
C VAL A 62 -3.89 33.29 6.26
N ALA A 63 -2.95 33.71 7.10
CA ALA A 63 -3.08 35.01 7.74
C ALA A 63 -3.12 36.00 6.56
N GLY A 64 -4.32 36.44 6.19
CA GLY A 64 -4.57 37.25 5.01
C GLY A 64 -3.65 38.47 4.99
N GLY A 65 -2.74 38.50 4.02
CA GLY A 65 -1.87 39.64 3.77
C GLY A 65 -0.39 39.31 3.58
N LEU A 66 0.34 40.30 3.06
CA LEU A 66 1.75 40.27 2.68
C LEU A 66 2.70 39.77 3.80
N LEU A 67 2.29 39.85 5.07
CA LEU A 67 3.04 39.32 6.23
C LEU A 67 3.05 37.79 6.34
N GLY A 68 2.02 37.09 5.85
CA GLY A 68 1.98 35.61 5.89
C GLY A 68 2.99 34.96 4.95
N PHE A 69 3.38 35.67 3.88
CA PHE A 69 4.32 35.20 2.86
C PHE A 69 5.79 35.32 3.30
N LEU A 70 6.11 36.30 4.15
CA LEU A 70 7.45 36.55 4.69
C LEU A 70 7.88 35.56 5.78
N GLN A 71 6.94 34.79 6.34
CA GLN A 71 7.17 33.85 7.44
C GLN A 71 7.15 32.38 6.97
N ARG A 72 7.56 32.11 5.71
CA ARG A 72 7.63 30.74 5.14
C ARG A 72 8.75 29.88 5.71
N SER A 73 9.82 30.48 6.23
CA SER A 73 11.06 29.77 6.60
C SER A 73 11.02 29.01 7.92
N ASN A 74 10.00 29.21 8.78
CA ASN A 74 9.94 28.60 10.12
C ASN A 74 8.62 27.86 10.42
N ARG A 75 7.90 27.40 9.38
CA ARG A 75 6.64 26.67 9.55
C ARG A 75 6.87 25.15 9.59
N PRO A 76 6.10 24.39 10.38
CA PRO A 76 6.25 22.94 10.48
C PRO A 76 5.93 22.28 9.14
N LYS A 77 6.89 21.52 8.62
CA LYS A 77 6.74 20.68 7.43
C LYS A 77 6.24 19.28 7.81
N PHE A 78 5.86 18.48 6.81
CA PHE A 78 5.65 17.04 7.00
C PHE A 78 6.93 16.38 7.50
N SER A 79 6.83 15.70 8.63
CA SER A 79 7.88 14.81 9.11
C SER A 79 7.78 13.48 8.39
N ARG A 80 8.85 12.67 8.41
CA ARG A 80 8.84 11.31 7.86
C ARG A 80 7.70 10.45 8.42
N SER A 81 7.35 10.62 9.69
CA SER A 81 6.23 9.90 10.31
C SER A 81 4.87 10.33 9.75
N ASP A 82 4.71 11.62 9.40
CA ASP A 82 3.48 12.09 8.75
C ASP A 82 3.38 11.54 7.34
N VAL A 83 4.47 11.57 6.57
CA VAL A 83 4.54 11.01 5.22
C VAL A 83 4.20 9.53 5.24
N LYS A 84 4.77 8.74 6.16
CA LYS A 84 4.45 7.32 6.31
C LYS A 84 2.97 7.06 6.61
N LYS A 85 2.28 7.95 7.33
CA LYS A 85 0.83 7.87 7.58
C LYS A 85 -0.01 8.25 6.36
N VAL A 86 0.49 9.17 5.54
CA VAL A 86 -0.10 9.46 4.22
C VAL A 86 0.06 8.25 3.33
N TYR A 87 1.27 7.70 3.21
CA TYR A 87 1.51 6.50 2.42
C TYR A 87 0.66 5.31 2.84
N PHE A 88 0.45 5.09 4.15
CA PHE A 88 -0.46 4.06 4.62
C PHE A 88 -1.86 4.16 4.00
N GLY A 89 -2.39 5.37 3.81
CA GLY A 89 -3.66 5.59 3.16
C GLY A 89 -3.68 5.29 1.65
N ASN A 90 -2.55 5.51 0.98
CA ASN A 90 -2.32 5.16 -0.43
C ASN A 90 -2.18 3.64 -0.57
N TRP A 91 -1.27 3.03 0.18
CA TRP A 91 -1.05 1.58 0.28
C TRP A 91 -2.33 0.79 0.57
N LEU A 92 -3.22 1.30 1.44
CA LEU A 92 -4.51 0.66 1.68
C LEU A 92 -5.39 0.58 0.44
N ARG A 93 -5.26 1.48 -0.54
CA ARG A 93 -6.02 1.42 -1.80
C ARG A 93 -5.50 0.31 -2.70
N ASP A 94 -4.19 0.21 -2.90
CA ASP A 94 -3.57 -0.90 -3.63
C ASP A 94 -4.08 -2.25 -3.09
N TYR A 95 -4.01 -2.44 -1.78
CA TYR A 95 -4.41 -3.72 -1.17
C TYR A 95 -5.92 -3.92 -1.08
N SER A 96 -6.73 -2.89 -1.27
CA SER A 96 -8.19 -3.07 -1.34
C SER A 96 -8.63 -3.82 -2.59
N GLN A 97 -7.79 -3.86 -3.63
CA GLN A 97 -7.95 -4.73 -4.80
C GLN A 97 -8.06 -6.21 -4.42
N ALA A 98 -7.54 -6.60 -3.25
CA ALA A 98 -7.72 -7.95 -2.73
C ALA A 98 -9.16 -8.28 -2.31
N LEU A 99 -9.94 -7.26 -1.94
CA LEU A 99 -11.35 -7.38 -1.59
C LEU A 99 -12.22 -7.05 -2.81
N ASP A 100 -11.97 -7.72 -3.92
CA ASP A 100 -12.80 -7.72 -5.13
C ASP A 100 -13.52 -9.06 -5.34
N ILE A 101 -14.38 -9.18 -6.35
CA ILE A 101 -15.08 -10.40 -6.77
C ILE A 101 -14.16 -11.63 -6.76
N ALA A 102 -12.97 -11.54 -7.36
CA ALA A 102 -12.04 -12.67 -7.44
C ALA A 102 -11.49 -13.10 -6.08
N GLY A 103 -11.19 -12.14 -5.20
CA GLY A 103 -10.70 -12.42 -3.84
C GLY A 103 -11.81 -12.95 -2.93
N LEU A 104 -12.99 -12.34 -2.98
CA LEU A 104 -14.15 -12.69 -2.16
C LEU A 104 -14.77 -14.04 -2.53
N ASN A 105 -14.57 -14.51 -3.77
CA ASN A 105 -14.93 -15.87 -4.17
C ASN A 105 -13.97 -16.94 -3.59
N LYS A 106 -12.77 -16.54 -3.13
CA LYS A 106 -11.76 -17.45 -2.61
C LYS A 106 -11.65 -17.41 -1.09
N LEU A 107 -11.77 -16.23 -0.49
CA LEU A 107 -11.55 -15.98 0.93
C LEU A 107 -12.63 -15.05 1.48
N THR A 108 -12.93 -15.18 2.77
CA THR A 108 -13.83 -14.24 3.44
C THR A 108 -13.20 -12.84 3.54
N ALA A 109 -14.03 -11.80 3.62
CA ALA A 109 -13.56 -10.43 3.78
C ALA A 109 -12.69 -10.27 5.04
N GLU A 110 -13.05 -10.95 6.13
CA GLU A 110 -12.31 -10.94 7.40
C GLU A 110 -10.91 -11.54 7.22
N THR A 111 -10.81 -12.66 6.50
CA THR A 111 -9.53 -13.31 6.21
C THR A 111 -8.63 -12.41 5.36
N LEU A 112 -9.20 -11.75 4.34
CA LEU A 112 -8.46 -10.80 3.50
C LEU A 112 -7.97 -9.58 4.31
N VAL A 113 -8.82 -9.01 5.16
CA VAL A 113 -8.44 -7.91 6.07
C VAL A 113 -7.31 -8.36 7.01
N LEU A 114 -7.35 -9.60 7.51
CA LEU A 114 -6.28 -10.14 8.37
C LEU A 114 -4.95 -10.27 7.62
N ILE A 115 -4.96 -10.84 6.41
CA ILE A 115 -3.76 -10.96 5.57
C ILE A 115 -3.15 -9.58 5.33
N VAL A 116 -3.97 -8.60 4.94
CA VAL A 116 -3.52 -7.21 4.73
C VAL A 116 -3.06 -6.57 6.04
N SER A 117 -3.64 -6.91 7.19
CA SER A 117 -3.16 -6.45 8.51
C SER A 117 -1.74 -6.94 8.80
N VAL A 118 -1.43 -8.19 8.46
CA VAL A 118 -0.08 -8.76 8.61
C VAL A 118 0.91 -8.10 7.64
N LEU A 119 0.53 -7.89 6.38
CA LEU A 119 1.38 -7.18 5.40
C LEU A 119 1.60 -5.71 5.79
N GLY A 120 0.57 -5.06 6.33
CA GLY A 120 0.65 -3.72 6.88
C GLY A 120 1.60 -3.68 8.06
N PHE A 121 1.53 -4.66 8.96
CA PHE A 121 2.48 -4.81 10.05
C PHE A 121 3.93 -4.93 9.53
N MET A 122 4.19 -5.83 8.56
CA MET A 122 5.52 -6.00 7.95
C MET A 122 6.05 -4.73 7.29
N THR A 123 5.16 -3.91 6.73
CA THR A 123 5.53 -2.67 5.99
C THR A 123 5.71 -1.48 6.92
N PHE A 124 4.80 -1.30 7.88
CA PHE A 124 4.73 -0.10 8.72
C PHE A 124 5.36 -0.28 10.10
N GLY A 125 5.60 -1.53 10.51
CA GLY A 125 6.22 -1.89 11.78
C GLY A 125 5.25 -1.81 12.97
N PHE A 126 3.97 -1.52 12.74
CA PHE A 126 2.89 -1.46 13.73
C PHE A 126 1.61 -1.97 13.08
N ALA A 127 0.76 -2.62 13.87
CA ALA A 127 -0.53 -3.17 13.46
C ALA A 127 -1.73 -2.41 14.06
N THR A 128 -1.48 -1.42 14.92
CA THR A 128 -2.51 -0.71 15.69
C THR A 128 -2.47 0.81 15.47
N ALA A 129 -3.47 1.51 16.03
CA ALA A 129 -3.57 2.96 16.05
C ALA A 129 -3.54 3.60 14.64
N GLU A 130 -2.49 4.36 14.31
CA GLU A 130 -2.38 5.03 13.01
C GLU A 130 -2.22 4.07 11.82
N PHE A 131 -1.73 2.85 12.05
CA PHE A 131 -1.47 1.83 11.04
C PHE A 131 -2.42 0.62 11.16
N GLU A 132 -3.47 0.75 11.98
CA GLU A 132 -4.48 -0.30 12.12
C GLU A 132 -5.25 -0.46 10.81
N VAL A 133 -5.17 -1.65 10.24
CA VAL A 133 -5.98 -2.09 9.10
C VAL A 133 -7.32 -2.60 9.65
N THR A 134 -8.41 -2.04 9.15
CA THR A 134 -9.77 -2.46 9.50
C THR A 134 -10.59 -2.63 8.23
N ALA A 135 -11.70 -3.37 8.29
CA ALA A 135 -12.62 -3.50 7.15
C ALA A 135 -13.09 -2.13 6.63
N ASP A 136 -13.25 -1.13 7.49
CA ASP A 136 -13.66 0.21 7.08
C ASP A 136 -12.54 1.02 6.43
N ARG A 137 -11.30 0.88 6.92
CA ARG A 137 -10.13 1.57 6.37
C ARG A 137 -9.64 0.95 5.06
N LEU A 138 -9.68 -0.38 4.98
CA LEU A 138 -9.32 -1.14 3.79
C LEU A 138 -10.43 -1.16 2.75
N GLY A 139 -11.70 -1.18 3.16
CA GLY A 139 -12.81 -1.19 2.21
C GLY A 139 -12.77 -2.39 1.26
N VAL A 140 -13.44 -2.24 0.12
CA VAL A 140 -13.39 -3.18 -1.00
C VAL A 140 -12.81 -2.50 -2.22
N TYR A 141 -12.46 -3.27 -3.24
CA TYR A 141 -12.09 -2.71 -4.53
C TYR A 141 -13.26 -1.93 -5.14
N LEU A 142 -12.96 -0.71 -5.59
CA LEU A 142 -13.90 0.13 -6.31
C LEU A 142 -13.16 0.83 -7.46
N PRO A 143 -13.58 0.65 -8.73
CA PRO A 143 -12.95 1.31 -9.87
C PRO A 143 -12.82 2.82 -9.73
N VAL A 144 -13.76 3.49 -9.04
CA VAL A 144 -13.70 4.94 -8.81
C VAL A 144 -12.51 5.38 -7.96
N GLU A 145 -11.97 4.49 -7.13
CA GLU A 145 -10.82 4.78 -6.27
C GLU A 145 -9.49 4.65 -7.02
N HIS A 146 -9.49 3.93 -8.15
CA HIS A 146 -8.33 3.67 -9.02
C HIS A 146 -8.44 4.32 -10.40
N ILE A 147 -9.57 4.99 -10.67
CA ILE A 147 -9.93 5.49 -12.01
C ILE A 147 -9.96 4.37 -13.07
N ASP A 148 -10.19 3.14 -12.67
CA ASP A 148 -10.22 2.02 -13.61
C ASP A 148 -11.48 2.05 -14.47
N ASN A 149 -11.34 1.62 -15.72
CA ASN A 149 -12.45 1.43 -16.62
C ASN A 149 -13.31 0.26 -16.12
N PRO A 150 -14.56 0.49 -15.70
CA PRO A 150 -15.38 -0.56 -15.11
C PRO A 150 -15.98 -1.49 -16.17
N LYS A 151 -15.67 -1.33 -17.46
CA LYS A 151 -16.23 -2.16 -18.53
C LYS A 151 -16.03 -3.65 -18.25
N GLY A 152 -17.14 -4.39 -18.20
CA GLY A 152 -17.15 -5.83 -17.93
C GLY A 152 -17.06 -6.20 -16.45
N TYR A 153 -16.99 -5.22 -15.54
CA TYR A 153 -16.98 -5.48 -14.10
C TYR A 153 -18.27 -6.17 -13.66
N GLY A 154 -18.12 -7.35 -13.05
CA GLY A 154 -19.24 -8.16 -12.60
C GLY A 154 -20.07 -8.77 -13.72
N ALA A 155 -19.58 -8.87 -14.96
CA ALA A 155 -20.35 -9.46 -16.06
C ALA A 155 -20.74 -10.93 -15.83
N ASP A 156 -19.97 -11.66 -15.01
CA ASP A 156 -20.20 -13.07 -14.68
C ASP A 156 -21.06 -13.27 -13.41
N VAL A 157 -21.53 -12.19 -12.77
CA VAL A 157 -22.37 -12.22 -11.56
C VAL A 157 -23.56 -11.27 -11.71
N ASP A 158 -24.75 -11.64 -11.26
CA ASP A 158 -25.94 -10.77 -11.42
C ASP A 158 -25.76 -9.40 -10.75
N ASP A 159 -25.22 -9.40 -9.52
CA ASP A 159 -24.89 -8.18 -8.78
C ASP A 159 -23.71 -8.45 -7.83
N PRO A 160 -22.53 -7.82 -8.04
CA PRO A 160 -21.37 -8.00 -7.17
C PRO A 160 -21.66 -7.75 -5.68
N ARG A 161 -22.67 -6.93 -5.37
CA ARG A 161 -23.08 -6.64 -3.98
C ARG A 161 -23.61 -7.85 -3.22
N GLN A 162 -23.98 -8.93 -3.93
CA GLN A 162 -24.33 -10.21 -3.31
C GLN A 162 -23.13 -10.90 -2.66
N LEU A 163 -21.91 -10.70 -3.20
CA LEU A 163 -20.67 -11.18 -2.60
C LEU A 163 -20.25 -10.32 -1.40
N HIS A 164 -20.33 -9.00 -1.56
CA HIS A 164 -20.08 -8.06 -0.46
C HIS A 164 -20.82 -6.74 -0.66
N PRO A 165 -21.59 -6.24 0.34
CA PRO A 165 -22.53 -5.13 0.15
C PRO A 165 -21.89 -3.77 -0.20
N ARG A 166 -20.57 -3.62 0.02
CA ARG A 166 -19.81 -2.41 -0.33
C ARG A 166 -19.26 -2.41 -1.76
N LEU A 167 -19.34 -3.52 -2.50
CA LEU A 167 -18.93 -3.55 -3.90
C LEU A 167 -19.85 -2.66 -4.74
N ARG A 168 -19.37 -2.23 -5.91
CA ARG A 168 -20.18 -1.41 -6.81
C ARG A 168 -21.33 -2.23 -7.43
N PRO A 169 -22.45 -1.58 -7.78
CA PRO A 169 -23.48 -2.20 -8.60
C PRO A 169 -22.96 -2.53 -10.02
N PRO A 170 -23.75 -3.28 -10.81
CA PRO A 170 -23.50 -3.47 -12.23
C PRO A 170 -23.21 -2.16 -12.98
N VAL A 171 -22.41 -2.27 -14.03
CA VAL A 171 -21.93 -1.16 -14.86
C VAL A 171 -23.11 -0.53 -15.61
N ASP A 172 -23.22 0.79 -15.56
CA ASP A 172 -24.18 1.54 -16.39
C ASP A 172 -23.47 1.91 -17.70
N GLU A 173 -23.98 1.47 -18.85
CA GLU A 173 -23.30 1.71 -20.14
C GLU A 173 -23.01 3.20 -20.40
N ARG A 174 -23.84 4.09 -19.86
CA ARG A 174 -23.67 5.55 -19.98
C ARG A 174 -22.42 6.05 -19.26
N GLU A 175 -21.96 5.36 -18.23
CA GLU A 175 -20.71 5.73 -17.54
C GLU A 175 -19.46 5.44 -18.42
N LEU A 176 -19.59 4.60 -19.44
CA LEU A 176 -18.53 4.28 -20.39
C LEU A 176 -18.49 5.23 -21.60
N GLU A 177 -19.46 6.15 -21.72
CA GLU A 177 -19.49 7.17 -22.77
C GLU A 177 -18.46 8.28 -22.49
N ILE A 178 -18.16 9.08 -23.52
CA ILE A 178 -17.28 10.25 -23.39
C ILE A 178 -18.15 11.46 -23.03
N ASP A 179 -17.84 12.13 -21.92
CA ASP A 179 -18.46 13.40 -21.60
C ASP A 179 -17.75 14.53 -22.35
N GLU A 180 -18.41 15.08 -23.38
CA GLU A 180 -17.90 16.17 -24.21
C GLU A 180 -17.52 17.43 -23.40
N ARG A 181 -18.11 17.63 -22.22
CA ARG A 181 -17.78 18.77 -21.35
C ARG A 181 -16.38 18.65 -20.75
N THR A 182 -15.85 17.43 -20.66
CA THR A 182 -14.55 17.16 -20.01
C THR A 182 -13.53 16.53 -20.96
N GLY A 183 -13.99 15.83 -22.01
CA GLY A 183 -13.16 14.97 -22.85
C GLY A 183 -12.75 13.66 -22.17
N MET A 184 -13.36 13.31 -21.03
CA MET A 184 -13.06 12.10 -20.25
C MET A 184 -14.24 11.13 -20.29
N LYS A 185 -14.02 9.89 -19.84
CA LYS A 185 -15.11 8.92 -19.65
C LYS A 185 -16.04 9.30 -18.49
N GLY A 186 -17.30 8.89 -18.59
CA GLY A 186 -18.35 9.15 -17.61
C GLY A 186 -17.97 8.73 -16.18
N TYR A 187 -17.41 7.53 -16.00
CA TYR A 187 -16.96 7.01 -14.71
C TYR A 187 -15.82 7.83 -14.06
N MET A 188 -15.07 8.63 -14.83
CA MET A 188 -13.95 9.41 -14.30
C MET A 188 -14.46 10.71 -13.67
N ALA A 189 -15.18 11.51 -14.45
CA ALA A 189 -15.40 12.93 -14.16
C ALA A 189 -16.84 13.42 -14.35
N THR A 190 -17.80 12.52 -14.63
CA THR A 190 -19.22 12.90 -14.76
C THR A 190 -19.95 12.62 -13.47
N GLU A 191 -20.58 13.65 -12.93
CA GLU A 191 -21.43 13.58 -11.74
C GLU A 191 -22.90 13.83 -12.12
N ASP A 192 -23.83 13.52 -11.20
CA ASP A 192 -25.27 13.74 -11.32
C ASP A 192 -26.01 12.86 -12.37
N GLN A 193 -25.47 11.68 -12.69
CA GLN A 193 -26.08 10.76 -13.68
C GLN A 193 -26.54 9.40 -13.12
N GLY A 194 -26.40 9.20 -11.81
CA GLY A 194 -26.86 7.99 -11.10
C GLY A 194 -25.77 6.93 -10.87
N TRP A 195 -24.57 7.11 -11.41
CA TRP A 195 -23.37 6.37 -11.05
C TRP A 195 -22.41 7.25 -10.23
N ASP A 196 -21.43 6.60 -9.60
CA ASP A 196 -20.36 7.27 -8.86
C ASP A 196 -19.14 7.50 -9.77
N SER A 197 -18.32 8.52 -9.47
CA SER A 197 -17.15 8.86 -10.29
C SER A 197 -15.91 9.10 -9.45
N SER A 198 -14.74 8.94 -10.07
CA SER A 198 -13.44 9.20 -9.40
C SER A 198 -13.32 10.64 -8.90
N THR A 199 -13.83 11.63 -9.65
CA THR A 199 -13.85 13.02 -9.18
C THR A 199 -14.76 13.22 -7.95
N ALA A 200 -15.92 12.55 -7.89
CA ALA A 200 -16.76 12.55 -6.72
C ALA A 200 -16.07 11.87 -5.52
N PHE A 201 -15.34 10.77 -5.76
CA PHE A 201 -14.52 10.09 -4.75
C PHE A 201 -13.44 10.98 -4.17
N ILE A 202 -12.62 11.58 -5.03
CA ILE A 202 -11.56 12.50 -4.61
C ILE A 202 -12.16 13.64 -3.77
N ARG A 203 -13.29 14.22 -4.20
CA ARG A 203 -13.94 15.32 -3.47
C ARG A 203 -14.44 14.90 -2.09
N ARG A 204 -15.14 13.77 -1.96
CA ARG A 204 -15.63 13.29 -0.66
C ARG A 204 -14.48 12.91 0.27
N THR A 205 -13.43 12.28 -0.27
CA THR A 205 -12.25 11.87 0.48
C THR A 205 -11.46 13.07 1.00
N PHE A 206 -11.18 14.08 0.15
CA PHE A 206 -10.51 15.29 0.62
C PHE A 206 -11.36 16.13 1.56
N ARG A 207 -12.69 16.16 1.39
CA ARG A 207 -13.57 16.80 2.38
C ARG A 207 -13.45 16.12 3.75
N ALA A 208 -13.52 14.78 3.79
CA ALA A 208 -13.35 14.02 5.03
C ALA A 208 -11.96 14.21 5.64
N CYS A 209 -10.90 14.25 4.82
CA CYS A 209 -9.53 14.59 5.24
C CYS A 209 -9.49 15.96 5.94
N ILE A 210 -10.05 16.99 5.31
CA ILE A 210 -10.09 18.36 5.85
C ILE A 210 -10.89 18.41 7.15
N GLU A 211 -12.01 17.71 7.23
CA GLU A 211 -12.83 17.64 8.45
C GLU A 211 -12.08 16.97 9.60
N SER A 212 -11.40 15.84 9.35
CA SER A 212 -10.54 15.17 10.33
C SER A 212 -9.39 16.07 10.78
N GLY A 213 -8.73 16.76 9.86
CA GLY A 213 -7.67 17.74 10.18
C GLY A 213 -8.17 18.90 11.04
N ARG A 214 -9.38 19.42 10.75
CA ARG A 214 -10.03 20.45 11.56
C ARG A 214 -10.38 19.96 12.96
N ARG A 215 -10.85 18.72 13.12
CA ARG A 215 -11.10 18.12 14.45
C ARG A 215 -9.82 17.95 15.26
N ALA A 216 -8.71 17.59 14.60
CA ALA A 216 -7.41 17.48 15.25
C ALA A 216 -6.94 18.80 15.87
N ARG A 217 -7.23 19.94 15.22
CA ARG A 217 -6.79 21.29 15.65
C ARG A 217 -5.26 21.38 15.84
N GLY A 218 -4.51 20.79 14.91
CA GLY A 218 -3.04 20.74 14.95
C GLY A 218 -2.45 19.82 16.04
N ARG A 219 -3.28 19.11 16.81
CA ARG A 219 -2.82 18.17 17.84
C ARG A 219 -2.58 16.80 17.23
N LYS A 220 -1.44 16.18 17.59
CA LYS A 220 -1.17 14.78 17.25
C LYS A 220 -2.21 13.87 17.92
N GLY A 221 -2.65 12.84 17.20
CA GLY A 221 -3.60 11.85 17.69
C GLY A 221 -4.51 11.33 16.57
N LYS A 222 -5.50 10.52 16.95
CA LYS A 222 -6.38 9.78 16.04
C LYS A 222 -6.98 10.61 14.89
N ASP A 223 -7.46 11.83 15.18
CA ASP A 223 -8.07 12.69 14.16
C ASP A 223 -7.04 13.17 13.13
N LEU A 224 -5.81 13.46 13.55
CA LEU A 224 -4.74 13.87 12.64
C LEU A 224 -4.23 12.71 11.81
N TRP A 225 -4.09 11.53 12.43
CA TRP A 225 -3.65 10.33 11.72
C TRP A 225 -4.68 9.90 10.68
N GLU A 226 -5.97 9.97 11.01
CA GLU A 226 -7.05 9.72 10.06
C GLU A 226 -7.06 10.75 8.93
N ALA A 227 -6.77 12.03 9.21
CA ALA A 227 -6.62 13.04 8.17
C ALA A 227 -5.49 12.68 7.19
N TYR A 228 -4.33 12.23 7.68
CA TYR A 228 -3.24 11.80 6.81
C TYR A 228 -3.57 10.54 6.02
N ARG A 229 -4.22 9.55 6.63
CA ARG A 229 -4.67 8.36 5.91
C ARG A 229 -5.62 8.74 4.77
N LEU A 230 -6.61 9.59 5.03
CA LEU A 230 -7.54 10.08 4.00
C LEU A 230 -6.84 10.94 2.93
N LEU A 231 -5.82 11.72 3.30
CA LEU A 231 -4.98 12.43 2.33
C LEU A 231 -4.32 11.44 1.37
N GLY A 232 -3.73 10.37 1.88
CA GLY A 232 -3.13 9.31 1.07
C GLY A 232 -4.13 8.63 0.16
N THR A 233 -5.30 8.28 0.69
CA THR A 233 -6.39 7.67 -0.07
C THR A 233 -6.84 8.56 -1.25
N GLY A 234 -6.93 9.88 -1.05
CA GLY A 234 -7.30 10.80 -2.14
C GLY A 234 -6.16 11.03 -3.14
N LEU A 235 -4.91 11.04 -2.67
CA LEU A 235 -3.73 11.18 -3.53
C LEU A 235 -3.54 9.95 -4.43
N HIS A 236 -3.77 8.75 -3.92
CA HIS A 236 -3.71 7.51 -4.68
C HIS A 236 -4.51 7.59 -5.99
N THR A 237 -5.79 7.96 -5.92
CA THR A 237 -6.61 8.12 -7.13
C THR A 237 -6.05 9.17 -8.10
N MET A 238 -5.44 10.25 -7.59
CA MET A 238 -4.80 11.26 -8.45
C MET A 238 -3.53 10.75 -9.12
N GLU A 239 -2.77 9.89 -8.43
CA GLU A 239 -1.58 9.23 -8.95
C GLU A 239 -1.95 8.23 -10.05
N ASP A 240 -3.00 7.42 -9.81
CA ASP A 240 -3.53 6.46 -10.78
C ASP A 240 -3.99 7.13 -12.08
N LEU A 241 -4.49 8.36 -12.04
CA LEU A 241 -4.77 9.12 -13.26
C LEU A 241 -3.55 9.21 -14.17
N LEU A 242 -2.37 9.48 -13.59
CA LEU A 242 -1.14 9.68 -14.35
C LEU A 242 -0.49 8.34 -14.71
N ALA A 243 -0.74 7.29 -13.91
CA ALA A 243 -0.15 5.97 -14.11
C ALA A 243 -0.97 5.08 -15.07
N HIS A 244 -2.30 5.11 -14.97
CA HIS A 244 -3.19 4.13 -15.61
C HIS A 244 -3.98 4.70 -16.80
N SER A 245 -3.76 5.97 -17.16
CA SER A 245 -4.41 6.60 -18.31
C SER A 245 -3.44 6.86 -19.46
N ASN A 246 -4.00 7.22 -20.61
CA ASN A 246 -3.26 7.75 -21.75
C ASN A 246 -2.71 9.18 -21.55
N TRP A 247 -2.50 9.62 -20.30
CA TRP A 247 -2.08 10.99 -19.98
C TRP A 247 -0.81 11.43 -20.73
N CYS A 248 0.21 10.57 -20.78
CA CYS A 248 1.47 10.87 -21.47
C CYS A 248 1.25 11.15 -22.97
N GLU A 249 0.41 10.37 -23.62
CA GLU A 249 0.11 10.49 -25.04
C GLU A 249 -0.61 11.82 -25.32
N VAL A 250 -1.66 12.11 -24.53
CA VAL A 250 -2.41 13.37 -24.64
C VAL A 250 -1.52 14.57 -24.33
N ALA A 251 -0.63 14.48 -23.34
CA ALA A 251 0.31 15.53 -22.99
C ALA A 251 1.31 15.82 -24.10
N LEU A 252 1.88 14.78 -24.74
CA LEU A 252 2.78 14.95 -25.88
C LEU A 252 2.08 15.58 -27.08
N ARG A 253 0.85 15.15 -27.40
CA ARG A 253 0.02 15.78 -28.43
C ARG A 253 -0.22 17.26 -28.13
N LYS A 254 -0.51 17.60 -26.86
CA LYS A 254 -0.68 19.00 -26.41
C LYS A 254 0.60 19.83 -26.54
N LEU A 255 1.77 19.22 -26.40
CA LEU A 255 3.07 19.87 -26.61
C LEU A 255 3.43 20.05 -28.10
N GLY A 256 2.60 19.57 -29.03
CA GLY A 256 2.79 19.72 -30.47
C GLY A 256 3.53 18.56 -31.13
N TYR A 257 3.76 17.44 -30.44
CA TYR A 257 4.29 16.24 -31.07
C TYR A 257 3.20 15.55 -31.89
N GLU A 258 3.43 15.37 -33.19
CA GLU A 258 2.43 14.82 -34.11
C GLU A 258 2.51 13.29 -34.23
N GLU A 259 3.71 12.71 -34.15
CA GLU A 259 3.96 11.26 -34.27
C GLU A 259 3.79 10.53 -32.93
N VAL A 260 2.61 10.70 -32.31
CA VAL A 260 2.25 10.05 -31.03
C VAL A 260 1.01 9.21 -31.25
N PHE A 261 1.17 7.88 -31.24
CA PHE A 261 0.05 6.96 -31.28
C PHE A 261 -0.65 6.97 -29.92
N CYS A 262 -1.89 7.48 -29.88
CA CYS A 262 -2.71 7.41 -28.67
C CYS A 262 -3.39 6.04 -28.59
N HIS A 263 -3.57 5.49 -27.40
CA HIS A 263 -4.17 4.17 -27.14
C HIS A 263 -5.58 4.03 -27.75
N VAL A 264 -6.28 5.15 -27.94
CA VAL A 264 -7.61 5.22 -28.57
C VAL A 264 -7.58 5.16 -30.11
N GLY A 265 -6.39 5.19 -30.72
CA GLY A 265 -6.18 5.25 -32.17
C GLY A 265 -6.21 6.66 -32.75
N ASP A 266 -5.67 6.81 -33.95
CA ASP A 266 -5.42 8.13 -34.58
C ASP A 266 -6.70 8.89 -34.97
N ASN A 267 -7.80 8.18 -35.18
CA ASN A 267 -9.06 8.76 -35.67
C ASN A 267 -10.06 9.10 -34.54
N VAL A 268 -9.73 8.83 -33.28
CA VAL A 268 -10.63 9.08 -32.15
C VAL A 268 -10.30 10.44 -31.54
N ILE A 269 -10.98 11.46 -32.04
CA ILE A 269 -10.85 12.85 -31.60
C ILE A 269 -12.21 13.35 -31.12
N VAL A 270 -12.23 13.98 -29.94
CA VAL A 270 -13.42 14.61 -29.37
C VAL A 270 -13.21 16.10 -29.18
N ASN A 271 -14.30 16.86 -29.20
CA ASN A 271 -14.26 18.29 -28.90
C ASN A 271 -14.18 18.47 -27.39
N THR A 272 -12.99 18.81 -26.89
CA THR A 272 -12.79 19.16 -25.47
C THR A 272 -12.95 20.68 -25.28
N PRO A 273 -13.10 21.17 -24.05
CA PRO A 273 -13.08 22.61 -23.76
C PRO A 273 -11.80 23.33 -24.22
N SER A 274 -10.70 22.59 -24.40
CA SER A 274 -9.41 23.12 -24.85
C SER A 274 -9.14 22.91 -26.35
N GLY A 275 -10.14 22.41 -27.10
CA GLY A 275 -10.04 22.10 -28.52
C GLY A 275 -10.10 20.59 -28.83
N PRO A 276 -10.04 20.21 -30.12
CA PRO A 276 -10.07 18.80 -30.53
C PRO A 276 -8.87 18.02 -29.99
N ALA A 277 -9.11 16.94 -29.27
CA ALA A 277 -8.06 16.07 -28.72
C ALA A 277 -8.56 14.62 -28.59
N PRO A 278 -7.65 13.63 -28.49
CA PRO A 278 -8.01 12.29 -28.05
C PRO A 278 -8.66 12.32 -26.66
N PRO A 279 -9.71 11.53 -26.40
CA PRO A 279 -10.31 11.45 -25.07
C PRO A 279 -9.33 10.85 -24.06
N LEU A 280 -9.47 11.25 -22.79
CA LEU A 280 -8.76 10.63 -21.68
C LEU A 280 -9.47 9.34 -21.27
N ILE A 281 -8.72 8.24 -21.22
CA ILE A 281 -9.22 6.89 -20.93
C ILE A 281 -8.23 6.13 -20.03
N THR A 282 -8.74 5.13 -19.31
CA THR A 282 -7.93 4.19 -18.52
C THR A 282 -8.19 2.74 -18.92
N GLY A 283 -7.30 1.85 -18.47
CA GLY A 283 -7.42 0.41 -18.64
C GLY A 283 -8.48 -0.22 -17.74
N THR A 284 -8.84 -1.47 -18.02
CA THR A 284 -9.72 -2.29 -17.16
C THR A 284 -8.86 -3.10 -16.19
N PHE A 285 -9.31 -3.21 -14.93
CA PHE A 285 -8.73 -4.15 -13.96
C PHE A 285 -9.37 -5.54 -14.09
N GLY A 286 -8.55 -6.58 -14.13
CA GLY A 286 -8.98 -7.99 -14.22
C GLY A 286 -8.47 -8.86 -13.06
N GLY A 287 -9.04 -10.06 -12.93
CA GLY A 287 -8.68 -10.99 -11.84
C GLY A 287 -7.21 -11.48 -11.85
N ALA A 288 -6.51 -11.37 -12.99
CA ALA A 288 -5.07 -11.64 -13.06
C ALA A 288 -4.25 -10.54 -12.36
N ASP A 289 -4.72 -9.30 -12.41
CA ASP A 289 -4.08 -8.15 -11.78
C ASP A 289 -4.15 -8.23 -10.25
N PHE A 290 -5.21 -8.84 -9.69
CA PHE A 290 -5.29 -9.20 -8.27
C PHE A 290 -4.18 -10.17 -7.84
N VAL A 291 -3.98 -11.26 -8.60
CA VAL A 291 -2.96 -12.27 -8.30
C VAL A 291 -1.57 -11.65 -8.34
N HIS A 292 -1.29 -10.82 -9.34
CA HIS A 292 0.00 -10.14 -9.44
C HIS A 292 0.22 -9.09 -8.35
N SER A 293 -0.79 -8.28 -8.00
CA SER A 293 -0.66 -7.22 -6.99
C SER A 293 -0.52 -7.80 -5.58
N LEU A 294 -1.34 -8.79 -5.21
CA LEU A 294 -1.25 -9.42 -3.90
C LEU A 294 -0.04 -10.35 -3.77
N MET A 295 0.19 -11.25 -4.74
CA MET A 295 1.28 -12.22 -4.64
C MET A 295 2.63 -11.63 -4.99
N GLY A 296 2.71 -10.66 -5.90
CA GLY A 296 3.97 -9.98 -6.24
C GLY A 296 4.52 -9.25 -5.03
N GLU A 297 3.73 -8.38 -4.42
CA GLU A 297 4.14 -7.62 -3.24
C GLU A 297 4.34 -8.52 -2.01
N ALA A 298 3.47 -9.52 -1.78
CA ALA A 298 3.70 -10.48 -0.70
C ALA A 298 4.98 -11.31 -0.90
N THR A 299 5.27 -11.74 -2.13
CA THR A 299 6.50 -12.49 -2.46
C THR A 299 7.73 -11.62 -2.33
N ASP A 300 7.67 -10.36 -2.76
CA ASP A 300 8.76 -9.39 -2.61
C ASP A 300 9.03 -9.09 -1.13
N LYS A 301 7.99 -8.91 -0.31
CA LYS A 301 8.11 -8.71 1.14
C LYS A 301 8.61 -9.95 1.85
N LEU A 302 8.10 -11.14 1.52
CA LEU A 302 8.56 -12.40 2.07
C LEU A 302 10.01 -12.68 1.68
N SER A 303 10.41 -12.35 0.46
CA SER A 303 11.78 -12.51 -0.03
C SER A 303 12.73 -11.51 0.65
N GLN A 304 12.34 -10.24 0.81
CA GLN A 304 13.13 -9.25 1.56
C GLN A 304 13.27 -9.60 3.04
N ALA A 305 12.17 -10.02 3.68
CA ALA A 305 12.15 -10.43 5.09
C ALA A 305 12.95 -11.72 5.30
N SER A 306 12.69 -12.76 4.50
CA SER A 306 13.35 -14.07 4.65
C SER A 306 14.84 -14.03 4.36
N VAL A 307 15.32 -13.30 3.35
CA VAL A 307 16.76 -13.27 3.04
C VAL A 307 17.55 -12.52 4.11
N THR A 308 17.03 -11.39 4.60
CA THR A 308 17.67 -10.60 5.65
C THR A 308 17.64 -11.34 6.99
N ASP A 309 16.49 -11.91 7.34
CA ASP A 309 16.26 -12.65 8.59
C ASP A 309 16.98 -14.00 8.59
N LEU A 310 17.04 -14.73 7.47
CA LEU A 310 17.76 -16.00 7.37
C LEU A 310 19.29 -15.81 7.43
N SER A 311 19.83 -14.76 6.79
CA SER A 311 21.27 -14.45 6.89
C SER A 311 21.65 -14.06 8.33
N GLN A 312 20.80 -13.28 9.00
CA GLN A 312 20.97 -12.90 10.40
C GLN A 312 20.82 -14.11 11.34
N LYS A 313 19.81 -14.96 11.12
CA LYS A 313 19.57 -16.18 11.89
C LYS A 313 20.63 -17.26 11.66
N MET A 314 21.18 -17.43 10.46
CA MET A 314 22.32 -18.32 10.23
C MET A 314 23.59 -17.81 10.93
N SER A 315 23.80 -16.49 10.94
CA SER A 315 24.90 -15.84 11.68
C SER A 315 24.77 -16.06 13.20
N LEU A 316 23.55 -15.92 13.75
CA LEU A 316 23.26 -16.10 15.18
C LEU A 316 23.24 -17.58 15.60
N ALA A 317 22.66 -18.47 14.79
CA ALA A 317 22.62 -19.92 15.03
C ALA A 317 24.01 -20.58 14.93
N SER A 318 24.94 -19.97 14.18
CA SER A 318 26.35 -20.39 14.18
C SER A 318 27.08 -20.07 15.50
N GLN A 319 26.42 -19.37 16.44
CA GLN A 319 26.99 -18.92 17.72
C GLN A 319 26.25 -19.48 18.95
N GLU A 320 25.16 -20.24 18.81
CA GLU A 320 24.40 -20.77 19.96
C GLU A 320 24.89 -22.16 20.42
N THR A 321 25.14 -22.27 21.73
CA THR A 321 25.37 -23.53 22.48
C THR A 321 24.15 -23.84 23.37
N ASP A 322 23.91 -25.13 23.62
CA ASP A 322 22.75 -25.81 24.27
C ASP A 322 22.21 -25.26 25.62
N ASP A 323 22.74 -24.16 26.18
CA ASP A 323 22.46 -23.69 27.55
C ASP A 323 21.72 -22.33 27.61
N GLN A 324 21.16 -21.86 26.50
CA GLN A 324 20.45 -20.56 26.44
C GLN A 324 18.95 -20.68 26.73
N PRO A 325 18.36 -19.79 27.56
CA PRO A 325 16.92 -19.74 27.79
C PRO A 325 16.14 -19.45 26.50
N SER A 326 14.94 -20.01 26.36
CA SER A 326 14.07 -19.79 25.19
C SER A 326 13.81 -18.30 24.95
N ASN A 327 13.57 -17.90 23.70
CA ASN A 327 13.34 -16.49 23.32
C ASN A 327 12.20 -15.85 24.12
N ILE A 328 11.17 -16.63 24.48
CA ILE A 328 10.08 -16.22 25.36
C ILE A 328 10.57 -15.93 26.79
N ALA A 329 11.48 -16.75 27.33
CA ALA A 329 12.07 -16.52 28.66
C ALA A 329 13.01 -15.29 28.66
N LYS A 330 13.76 -15.05 27.58
CA LYS A 330 14.56 -13.83 27.36
C LYS A 330 13.66 -12.59 27.31
N LEU A 331 12.57 -12.62 26.54
CA LEU A 331 11.59 -11.54 26.42
C LEU A 331 10.95 -11.20 27.77
N LYS A 332 10.53 -12.19 28.55
CA LYS A 332 9.98 -11.99 29.91
C LYS A 332 10.99 -11.35 30.86
N ALA A 333 12.26 -11.77 30.80
CA ALA A 333 13.31 -11.20 31.65
C ALA A 333 13.59 -9.73 31.31
N LEU A 334 13.47 -9.35 30.03
CA LEU A 334 13.64 -7.98 29.57
C LEU A 334 12.42 -7.10 29.91
N LEU A 335 11.20 -7.60 29.74
CA LEU A 335 9.97 -6.90 30.13
C LEU A 335 9.96 -6.52 31.63
N LYS A 336 10.47 -7.41 32.50
CA LYS A 336 10.61 -7.17 33.95
C LYS A 336 11.64 -6.09 34.30
N LYS A 337 12.58 -5.78 33.40
CA LYS A 337 13.62 -4.77 33.60
C LYS A 337 13.20 -3.37 33.12
N LEU A 338 12.05 -3.24 32.47
CA LEU A 338 11.56 -1.93 32.01
C LEU A 338 11.07 -1.08 33.20
N PRO A 339 11.55 0.17 33.34
CA PRO A 339 11.33 1.01 34.54
C PRO A 339 9.89 1.51 34.71
N PHE A 340 8.99 1.20 33.79
CA PHE A 340 7.57 1.59 33.84
C PHE A 340 6.63 0.45 34.24
N GLY A 341 7.19 -0.65 34.75
CA GLY A 341 6.43 -1.85 35.08
C GLY A 341 5.90 -2.47 33.80
N GLY A 342 6.63 -3.43 33.23
CA GLY A 342 5.95 -4.49 32.48
C GLY A 342 4.91 -5.05 33.46
N SER A 343 3.63 -4.70 33.27
CA SER A 343 2.61 -5.10 34.22
C SER A 343 2.68 -6.62 34.36
N ASP A 344 2.43 -7.14 35.57
CA ASP A 344 2.28 -8.59 35.74
C ASP A 344 1.29 -9.17 34.70
N ASP A 345 0.37 -8.34 34.20
CA ASP A 345 -0.54 -8.62 33.09
C ASP A 345 0.14 -8.82 31.73
N ALA A 346 1.13 -8.00 31.34
CA ALA A 346 1.84 -8.16 30.06
C ALA A 346 2.68 -9.45 30.04
N VAL A 347 3.28 -9.81 31.18
CA VAL A 347 4.04 -11.06 31.36
C VAL A 347 3.10 -12.27 31.36
N LYS A 348 1.95 -12.20 32.05
CA LYS A 348 0.91 -13.24 32.02
C LYS A 348 0.32 -13.45 30.63
N GLN A 349 0.05 -12.39 29.89
CA GLN A 349 -0.43 -12.49 28.51
C GLN A 349 0.60 -13.17 27.59
N THR A 350 1.90 -13.06 27.90
CA THR A 350 2.94 -13.79 27.16
C THR A 350 2.84 -15.30 27.36
N ASP A 351 2.50 -15.75 28.59
CA ASP A 351 2.27 -17.17 28.89
C ASP A 351 1.03 -17.72 28.16
N GLU A 352 -0.08 -17.00 28.24
CA GLU A 352 -1.33 -17.38 27.58
C GLU A 352 -1.18 -17.46 26.05
N LEU A 353 -0.49 -16.50 25.44
CA LEU A 353 -0.22 -16.47 23.99
C LEU A 353 0.71 -17.63 23.56
N ALA A 354 1.70 -17.98 24.38
CA ALA A 354 2.63 -19.08 24.09
C ALA A 354 1.93 -20.45 24.13
N GLU A 355 1.07 -20.67 25.12
CA GLU A 355 0.27 -21.90 25.23
C GLU A 355 -0.73 -22.03 24.08
N GLN A 356 -1.39 -20.93 23.70
CA GLN A 356 -2.33 -20.91 22.57
C GLN A 356 -1.63 -21.18 21.23
N ALA A 357 -0.43 -20.62 21.03
CA ALA A 357 0.35 -20.84 19.82
C ALA A 357 0.80 -22.31 19.67
N GLN A 358 1.13 -22.98 20.79
CA GLN A 358 1.48 -24.40 20.79
C GLN A 358 0.28 -25.33 20.57
N ALA A 359 -0.93 -24.87 20.93
CA ALA A 359 -2.16 -25.64 20.79
C ALA A 359 -2.79 -25.57 19.39
N TYR A 360 -2.28 -24.71 18.49
CA TYR A 360 -2.85 -24.54 17.15
C TYR A 360 -2.47 -25.69 16.21
N HIS A 361 -3.45 -26.18 15.46
CA HIS A 361 -3.27 -27.18 14.41
C HIS A 361 -3.69 -26.55 13.07
N PHE A 362 -2.75 -26.48 12.12
CA PHE A 362 -2.98 -25.89 10.80
C PHE A 362 -3.93 -26.76 9.97
N ASP A 363 -5.00 -26.14 9.45
CA ASP A 363 -5.93 -26.75 8.51
C ASP A 363 -5.79 -26.06 7.14
N PRO A 364 -5.32 -26.76 6.08
CA PRO A 364 -5.17 -26.17 4.75
C PRO A 364 -6.49 -25.76 4.10
N ASP A 365 -7.62 -26.36 4.50
CA ASP A 365 -8.95 -26.01 3.99
C ASP A 365 -9.61 -24.88 4.82
N ASN A 366 -9.01 -24.53 5.96
CA ASN A 366 -9.46 -23.46 6.86
C ASN A 366 -8.25 -22.74 7.46
N ILE A 367 -7.56 -21.98 6.61
CA ILE A 367 -6.23 -21.39 6.88
C ILE A 367 -6.27 -20.39 8.06
N ALA A 368 -7.41 -19.75 8.32
CA ALA A 368 -7.54 -18.76 9.40
C ALA A 368 -8.97 -18.74 9.99
N PRO A 369 -9.36 -19.73 10.81
CA PRO A 369 -10.66 -19.71 11.51
C PRO A 369 -10.76 -18.52 12.47
N PRO A 370 -11.97 -18.06 12.84
CA PRO A 370 -12.18 -16.87 13.67
C PRO A 370 -11.34 -16.83 14.94
N GLU A 371 -11.13 -17.98 15.59
CA GLU A 371 -10.31 -18.12 16.79
C GLU A 371 -8.85 -17.75 16.52
N VAL A 372 -8.29 -18.19 15.39
CA VAL A 372 -6.92 -17.88 14.95
C VAL A 372 -6.79 -16.42 14.56
N GLN A 373 -7.80 -15.87 13.86
CA GLN A 373 -7.82 -14.45 13.52
C GLN A 373 -7.78 -13.60 14.79
N GLN A 374 -8.59 -13.97 15.79
CA GLN A 374 -8.64 -13.28 17.07
C GLN A 374 -7.33 -13.40 17.86
N GLN A 375 -6.71 -14.58 17.87
CA GLN A 375 -5.41 -14.81 18.50
C GLN A 375 -4.32 -13.95 17.85
N LEU A 376 -4.23 -13.93 16.52
CA LEU A 376 -3.24 -13.15 15.80
C LEU A 376 -3.42 -11.64 16.03
N LEU A 377 -4.67 -11.15 15.97
CA LEU A 377 -4.96 -9.75 16.29
C LEU A 377 -4.63 -9.40 17.75
N THR A 378 -4.85 -10.32 18.69
CA THR A 378 -4.52 -10.13 20.10
C THR A 378 -3.01 -10.04 20.29
N LEU A 379 -2.24 -10.92 19.64
CA LEU A 379 -0.79 -10.92 19.65
C LEU A 379 -0.23 -9.59 19.09
N LEU A 380 -0.70 -9.16 17.92
CA LEU A 380 -0.29 -7.91 17.28
C LEU A 380 -0.58 -6.69 18.17
N LYS A 381 -1.75 -6.66 18.82
CA LYS A 381 -2.14 -5.59 19.76
C LYS A 381 -1.26 -5.56 21.00
N TRP A 382 -1.03 -6.71 21.61
CA TRP A 382 -0.14 -6.82 22.77
C TRP A 382 1.27 -6.34 22.45
N ARG A 383 1.83 -6.80 21.32
CA ARG A 383 3.15 -6.42 20.84
C ARG A 383 3.29 -4.92 20.65
N ASP A 384 2.32 -4.31 19.98
CA ASP A 384 2.31 -2.86 19.76
C ASP A 384 2.23 -2.08 21.08
N GLN A 385 1.46 -2.55 22.07
CA GLN A 385 1.42 -1.93 23.39
C GLN A 385 2.79 -1.98 24.09
N VAL A 386 3.48 -3.11 24.01
CA VAL A 386 4.85 -3.27 24.53
C VAL A 386 5.80 -2.30 23.82
N TYR A 387 5.79 -2.26 22.49
CA TYR A 387 6.68 -1.40 21.70
C TYR A 387 6.40 0.09 21.92
N MET A 388 5.13 0.49 22.01
CA MET A 388 4.78 1.88 22.33
C MET A 388 5.17 2.26 23.75
N GLY A 389 5.06 1.33 24.72
CA GLY A 389 5.54 1.52 26.09
C GLY A 389 7.06 1.77 26.12
N ILE A 390 7.80 0.98 25.34
CA ILE A 390 9.23 1.14 25.09
C ILE A 390 9.56 2.50 24.45
N ALA A 391 8.85 2.90 23.40
CA ALA A 391 9.12 4.17 22.72
C ALA A 391 8.87 5.39 23.64
N ARG A 392 7.82 5.33 24.48
CA ARG A 392 7.57 6.38 25.50
C ARG A 392 8.65 6.41 26.58
N ALA A 393 9.17 5.24 26.95
CA ALA A 393 10.29 5.12 27.87
C ALA A 393 11.56 5.82 27.32
N MET A 394 11.83 5.66 26.02
CA MET A 394 12.96 6.31 25.34
C MET A 394 12.90 7.84 25.39
N GLU A 395 11.72 8.43 25.24
CA GLU A 395 11.54 9.88 25.33
C GLU A 395 11.77 10.42 26.74
N MET A 396 11.57 9.58 27.77
CA MET A 396 11.69 9.99 29.18
C MET A 396 13.06 9.71 29.82
N VAL A 397 13.86 8.78 29.28
CA VAL A 397 15.15 8.38 29.85
C VAL A 397 16.24 8.27 28.76
N PRO A 398 17.09 9.30 28.58
CA PRO A 398 18.22 9.23 27.66
C PRO A 398 19.23 8.17 28.09
N GLY A 399 19.61 7.24 27.20
CA GLY A 399 20.69 6.26 27.43
C GLY A 399 20.26 4.78 27.53
N LEU A 400 19.00 4.45 27.26
CA LEU A 400 18.49 3.06 27.34
C LEU A 400 18.67 2.22 26.07
N ASN A 401 19.43 2.69 25.08
CA ASN A 401 19.49 2.12 23.72
C ASN A 401 19.85 0.63 23.68
N GLN A 402 20.72 0.17 24.58
CA GLN A 402 21.25 -1.19 24.55
C GLN A 402 20.25 -2.25 25.06
N LEU A 403 19.51 -1.94 26.13
CA LEU A 403 18.43 -2.82 26.63
C LEU A 403 17.29 -2.94 25.59
N LEU A 404 17.17 -1.95 24.71
CA LEU A 404 16.12 -1.83 23.70
C LEU A 404 16.44 -2.58 22.43
N ASP A 405 17.70 -2.54 21.97
CA ASP A 405 18.17 -3.41 20.89
C ASP A 405 17.95 -4.88 21.29
N ASP A 406 18.23 -5.24 22.54
CA ASP A 406 18.00 -6.59 23.07
C ASP A 406 16.51 -6.98 23.13
N VAL A 407 15.61 -6.07 23.52
CA VAL A 407 14.15 -6.31 23.52
C VAL A 407 13.60 -6.40 22.10
N SER A 408 14.01 -5.49 21.21
CA SER A 408 13.57 -5.49 19.82
C SER A 408 14.04 -6.74 19.10
N ASN A 409 15.28 -7.17 19.33
CA ASN A 409 15.81 -8.42 18.77
C ASN A 409 15.07 -9.63 19.33
N SER A 410 14.82 -9.69 20.65
CA SER A 410 14.08 -10.81 21.26
C SER A 410 12.62 -10.88 20.78
N LEU A 411 11.96 -9.74 20.57
CA LEU A 411 10.60 -9.68 19.98
C LEU A 411 10.62 -10.22 18.54
N ASN A 412 11.54 -9.73 17.70
CA ASN A 412 11.69 -10.21 16.32
C ASN A 412 12.06 -11.71 16.25
N GLU A 413 12.79 -12.24 17.25
CA GLU A 413 13.16 -13.66 17.33
C GLU A 413 12.00 -14.56 17.82
N CYS A 414 11.10 -14.06 18.67
CA CYS A 414 9.82 -14.70 18.97
C CYS A 414 8.89 -14.73 17.75
N GLU A 415 9.10 -13.85 16.78
CA GLU A 415 8.32 -13.70 15.54
C GLU A 415 8.81 -14.58 14.38
N SER A 416 9.78 -15.49 14.58
CA SER A 416 10.23 -16.44 13.55
C SER A 416 9.05 -17.14 12.85
N PRO A 417 8.75 -16.86 11.57
CA PRO A 417 7.55 -17.37 10.88
C PRO A 417 7.59 -18.87 10.53
N ILE A 418 8.57 -19.63 11.02
CA ILE A 418 8.81 -21.00 10.52
C ILE A 418 7.87 -22.04 11.16
N GLY A 419 7.18 -21.73 12.26
CA GLY A 419 6.24 -22.67 12.90
C GLY A 419 4.81 -22.64 12.36
N PHE A 420 4.32 -21.49 11.90
CA PHE A 420 2.91 -21.29 11.54
C PHE A 420 2.63 -21.28 10.03
N LEU A 421 3.67 -21.14 9.20
CA LEU A 421 3.57 -21.09 7.73
C LEU A 421 4.48 -22.11 7.03
N SER A 422 4.94 -23.15 7.74
CA SER A 422 5.62 -24.28 7.11
C SER A 422 4.60 -25.10 6.30
N ILE A 423 4.29 -24.62 5.11
CA ILE A 423 3.77 -25.43 4.01
C ILE A 423 4.88 -26.43 3.66
N PRO A 424 4.67 -27.74 3.80
CA PRO A 424 5.57 -28.69 3.16
C PRO A 424 5.37 -28.54 1.65
N LEU A 425 6.31 -27.85 0.99
CA LEU A 425 6.49 -28.00 -0.46
C LEU A 425 7.09 -29.39 -0.72
N THR A 426 6.24 -30.41 -0.64
CA THR A 426 6.49 -31.75 -1.15
C THR A 426 5.24 -32.25 -1.86
N ASN A 427 5.10 -31.88 -3.12
CA ASN A 427 5.28 -32.80 -4.27
C ASN A 427 5.29 -32.02 -5.58
#